data_AF-A0A1I0Q043-F1
#
_entry.id   AF-A0A1I0Q043-F1
#
_cell.length_a   1.000
_cell.length_b   1.000
_cell.length_c   1.000
_cell.angle_alpha   90.00
_cell.angle_beta   90.00
_cell.angle_gamma   90.00
#
_symmetry.space_group_name_H-M   'P 1'
#
loop_
_entity.id
_entity.type
_entity.pdbx_description
1 polymer ?
#
loop_
_entity_poly.entity_id
_entity_poly.type
_entity_poly.pdbx_seq_one_letter_code
_entity_poly.pdbx_strand_id
1 'polypeptide(L)'
;MKAQYGKMEEIIRRYRGGLMRTETIKAYEEANKKTMEDIIMKMEAFLDLKNHVISAMKIGDLKKIIKNQDALAEEEKLKYININKCKDYDTFIRIASERVEEFDAERDNRHVRGEICRIQNRQRLAKRSELNWVDMDAKGIGEYDKETESFASGNFLGMLNYRASGGEEWRRMLKEFQENPRDVHTMPETGYEIEWFHVASDGEKVTIMQAKKKPFKVISTPMVLNESKLSLMVALYRNVKHGVKFKENPDSEMEYWLGIFKLLRVRG
;
A
#
# COMPACT_ATOMS: atom_id res chain seq x y z
N MET A 1 -9.87 -4.18 10.30
CA MET A 1 -10.38 -5.35 9.57
C MET A 1 -10.75 -6.54 10.46
N LYS A 2 -9.86 -7.19 11.23
CA LYS A 2 -10.26 -8.32 12.13
C LYS A 2 -11.45 -8.00 13.05
N ALA A 3 -11.46 -6.81 13.65
CA ALA A 3 -12.54 -6.35 14.53
C ALA A 3 -13.89 -6.08 13.82
N GLN A 4 -13.92 -5.95 12.49
CA GLN A 4 -15.17 -5.74 11.74
C GLN A 4 -15.85 -7.07 11.41
N TYR A 5 -15.09 -8.12 11.07
CA TYR A 5 -15.65 -9.44 10.77
C TYR A 5 -16.20 -10.13 12.01
N GLY A 6 -15.49 -10.07 13.14
CA GLY A 6 -15.99 -10.62 14.39
C GLY A 6 -17.29 -9.94 14.83
N LYS A 7 -17.48 -8.65 14.50
CA LYS A 7 -18.76 -7.96 14.70
C LYS A 7 -19.86 -8.49 13.78
N MET A 8 -19.57 -8.80 12.51
CA MET A 8 -20.55 -9.38 11.59
C MET A 8 -20.99 -10.77 12.03
N GLU A 9 -20.04 -11.65 12.37
CA GLU A 9 -20.33 -13.01 12.89
C GLU A 9 -21.19 -12.94 14.15
N GLU A 10 -20.88 -12.01 15.07
CA GLU A 10 -21.65 -11.82 16.29
C GLU A 10 -23.07 -11.28 16.02
N ILE A 11 -23.23 -10.37 15.06
CA ILE A 11 -24.55 -9.86 14.66
C ILE A 11 -25.42 -11.00 14.08
N ILE A 12 -24.86 -11.79 13.16
CA ILE A 12 -25.57 -12.95 12.56
C ILE A 12 -25.97 -13.93 13.66
N ARG A 13 -25.03 -14.31 14.53
CA ARG A 13 -25.27 -15.25 15.64
C ARG A 13 -26.38 -14.76 16.55
N ARG A 14 -26.36 -13.48 16.94
CA ARG A 14 -27.40 -12.91 17.82
C ARG A 14 -28.76 -12.81 17.14
N TYR A 15 -28.80 -12.48 15.85
CA TYR A 15 -30.06 -12.42 15.11
C TYR A 15 -30.67 -13.82 14.94
N ARG A 16 -29.92 -14.77 14.38
CA ARG A 16 -30.37 -16.16 14.14
C ARG A 16 -30.74 -16.87 15.44
N GLY A 17 -30.05 -16.56 16.55
CA GLY A 17 -30.36 -17.08 17.87
C GLY A 17 -31.52 -16.39 18.60
N GLY A 18 -32.19 -15.40 18.00
CA GLY A 18 -33.28 -14.67 18.64
C GLY A 18 -32.85 -13.78 19.83
N LEU A 19 -31.56 -13.43 19.92
CA LEU A 19 -30.95 -12.67 21.01
C LEU A 19 -30.87 -11.16 20.73
N MET A 20 -31.40 -10.71 19.59
CA MET A 20 -31.50 -9.29 19.25
C MET A 20 -32.84 -8.71 19.68
N ARG A 21 -32.80 -7.56 20.35
CA ARG A 21 -34.00 -6.82 20.73
C ARG A 21 -34.66 -6.20 19.49
N THR A 22 -35.98 -6.11 19.49
CA THR A 22 -36.77 -5.59 18.36
C THR A 22 -36.39 -4.14 18.00
N GLU A 23 -36.07 -3.30 18.98
CA GLU A 23 -35.63 -1.91 18.74
C GLU A 23 -34.27 -1.88 18.03
N THR A 24 -33.39 -2.82 18.37
CA THR A 24 -32.09 -2.95 17.71
C THR A 24 -32.27 -3.38 16.25
N ILE A 25 -33.15 -4.36 16.00
CA ILE A 25 -33.47 -4.82 14.65
C ILE A 25 -33.99 -3.64 13.81
N LYS A 26 -35.00 -2.91 14.30
CA LYS A 26 -35.57 -1.75 13.60
C LYS A 26 -34.52 -0.67 13.30
N ALA A 27 -33.62 -0.39 14.25
CA ALA A 27 -32.54 0.58 14.04
C ALA A 27 -31.58 0.15 12.91
N TYR A 28 -31.26 -1.15 12.82
CA TYR A 28 -30.47 -1.68 11.69
C TYR A 28 -31.21 -1.56 10.37
N GLU A 29 -32.51 -1.88 10.34
CA GLU A 29 -33.34 -1.80 9.13
C GLU A 29 -33.47 -0.37 8.62
N GLU A 30 -33.74 0.58 9.51
CA GLU A 30 -33.84 2.01 9.19
C GLU A 30 -32.51 2.57 8.67
N ALA A 31 -31.40 2.27 9.35
CA ALA A 31 -30.08 2.75 8.94
C ALA A 31 -29.64 2.23 7.56
N ASN A 32 -30.05 1.00 7.19
CA ASN A 32 -29.62 0.35 5.96
C ASN A 32 -30.68 0.38 4.84
N LYS A 33 -31.89 0.86 5.14
CA LYS A 33 -33.07 0.85 4.25
C LYS A 33 -33.35 -0.53 3.66
N LYS A 34 -33.21 -1.58 4.47
CA LYS A 34 -33.38 -3.00 4.09
C LYS A 34 -33.91 -3.78 5.27
N THR A 35 -34.55 -4.92 5.02
CA THR A 35 -34.95 -5.82 6.10
C THR A 35 -33.73 -6.42 6.78
N MET A 36 -33.88 -6.81 8.05
CA MET A 36 -32.79 -7.45 8.79
C MET A 36 -32.37 -8.76 8.12
N GLU A 37 -33.32 -9.50 7.55
CA GLU A 37 -33.03 -10.72 6.78
C GLU A 37 -32.13 -10.43 5.56
N ASP A 38 -32.41 -9.37 4.80
CA ASP A 38 -31.57 -8.97 3.66
C ASP A 38 -30.16 -8.55 4.09
N ILE A 39 -30.05 -7.90 5.25
CA ILE A 39 -28.77 -7.48 5.83
C ILE A 39 -27.95 -8.71 6.22
N ILE A 40 -28.58 -9.66 6.92
CA ILE A 40 -27.95 -10.91 7.36
C ILE A 40 -27.52 -11.75 6.16
N MET A 41 -28.38 -11.94 5.17
CA MET A 41 -28.05 -12.68 3.94
C MET A 41 -26.82 -12.09 3.24
N LYS A 42 -26.69 -10.75 3.21
CA LYS A 42 -25.50 -10.09 2.64
C LYS A 42 -24.25 -10.27 3.49
N MET A 43 -24.38 -10.23 4.81
CA MET A 43 -23.25 -10.50 5.71
C MET A 43 -22.78 -11.96 5.59
N GLU A 44 -23.71 -12.91 5.54
CA GLU A 44 -23.44 -14.33 5.35
C GLU A 44 -22.73 -14.56 4.01
N ALA A 45 -23.25 -14.04 2.90
CA ALA A 45 -22.61 -14.13 1.59
C ALA A 45 -21.19 -13.52 1.58
N PHE A 46 -20.99 -12.39 2.27
CA PHE A 46 -19.68 -11.75 2.37
C PHE A 46 -18.67 -12.56 3.20
N LEU A 47 -19.12 -13.17 4.30
CA LEU A 47 -18.29 -14.08 5.11
C LEU A 47 -17.94 -15.34 4.33
N ASP A 48 -18.90 -15.91 3.59
CA ASP A 48 -18.66 -17.07 2.74
C ASP A 48 -17.62 -16.78 1.66
N LEU A 49 -17.72 -15.63 0.98
CA LEU A 49 -16.71 -15.21 0.02
C LEU A 49 -15.33 -15.12 0.67
N LYS A 50 -15.22 -14.49 1.84
CA LYS A 50 -13.95 -14.33 2.53
C LYS A 50 -13.35 -15.67 3.02
N ASN A 51 -14.20 -16.60 3.46
CA ASN A 51 -13.76 -17.84 4.07
C ASN A 51 -13.58 -18.98 3.06
N HIS A 52 -14.15 -18.86 1.85
CA HIS A 52 -14.13 -19.94 0.86
C HIS A 52 -13.57 -19.55 -0.51
N VAL A 53 -13.44 -18.27 -0.86
CA VAL A 53 -12.81 -17.86 -2.14
C VAL A 53 -11.30 -17.80 -2.00
N ILE A 54 -10.57 -18.56 -2.81
CA ILE A 54 -9.09 -18.67 -2.76
C ILE A 54 -8.42 -17.29 -2.75
N SER A 55 -8.87 -16.37 -3.61
CA SER A 55 -8.27 -15.03 -3.73
C SER A 55 -8.54 -14.11 -2.54
N ALA A 56 -9.59 -14.38 -1.75
CA ALA A 56 -10.00 -13.57 -0.61
C ALA A 56 -9.51 -14.12 0.75
N MET A 57 -9.12 -15.39 0.78
CA MET A 57 -8.67 -16.08 1.99
C MET A 57 -7.27 -15.63 2.41
N LYS A 58 -6.99 -15.74 3.72
CA LYS A 58 -5.61 -15.55 4.19
C LYS A 58 -4.76 -16.75 3.82
N ILE A 59 -3.51 -16.50 3.45
CA ILE A 59 -2.51 -17.54 3.14
C ILE A 59 -2.39 -18.56 4.28
N GLY A 60 -2.40 -18.10 5.55
CA GLY A 60 -2.35 -19.02 6.69
C GLY A 60 -3.58 -19.93 6.83
N ASP A 61 -4.75 -19.47 6.39
CA ASP A 61 -5.99 -20.25 6.42
C ASP A 61 -5.99 -21.25 5.24
N LEU A 62 -5.51 -20.85 4.05
CA LEU A 62 -5.26 -21.76 2.92
C LEU A 62 -4.27 -22.87 3.26
N LYS A 63 -3.14 -22.53 3.91
CA LYS A 63 -2.14 -23.52 4.37
C LYS A 63 -2.75 -24.57 5.30
N LYS A 64 -3.68 -24.18 6.18
CA LYS A 64 -4.37 -25.13 7.07
C LYS A 64 -5.29 -26.06 6.29
N ILE A 65 -6.02 -25.54 5.31
CA ILE A 65 -6.92 -26.33 4.47
C ILE A 65 -6.13 -27.35 3.66
N ILE A 66 -5.05 -26.91 2.99
CA ILE A 66 -4.16 -27.81 2.24
C ILE A 66 -3.60 -28.90 3.14
N LYS A 67 -3.13 -28.53 4.35
CA LYS A 67 -2.58 -29.49 5.32
C LYS A 67 -3.63 -30.51 5.81
N ASN A 68 -4.89 -30.11 5.92
CA ASN A 68 -5.97 -30.92 6.47
C ASN A 68 -6.98 -31.38 5.40
N GLN A 69 -6.57 -31.43 4.13
CA GLN A 69 -7.45 -31.68 2.98
C GLN A 69 -8.28 -32.98 3.10
N ASP A 70 -7.69 -34.02 3.70
CA ASP A 70 -8.32 -35.33 3.85
C ASP A 70 -9.30 -35.38 5.03
N ALA A 71 -9.18 -34.46 5.98
CA ALA A 71 -9.98 -34.42 7.21
C ALA A 71 -11.23 -33.52 7.09
N LEU A 72 -11.41 -32.83 5.97
CA LEU A 72 -12.56 -31.95 5.73
C LEU A 72 -13.81 -32.76 5.40
N ALA A 73 -14.96 -32.34 5.94
CA ALA A 73 -16.24 -32.95 5.61
C ALA A 73 -16.61 -32.70 4.15
N GLU A 74 -17.28 -33.66 3.50
CA GLU A 74 -17.67 -33.54 2.08
C GLU A 74 -18.55 -32.32 1.79
N GLU A 75 -19.42 -31.93 2.74
CA GLU A 75 -20.23 -30.72 2.63
C GLU A 75 -19.37 -29.45 2.56
N GLU A 76 -18.27 -29.42 3.30
CA GLU A 76 -17.34 -28.28 3.34
C GLU A 76 -16.48 -28.25 2.07
N LYS A 77 -16.03 -29.42 1.59
CA LYS A 77 -15.36 -29.55 0.28
C LYS A 77 -16.23 -29.02 -0.85
N LEU A 78 -17.53 -29.36 -0.85
CA LEU A 78 -18.47 -28.92 -1.87
C LEU A 78 -18.64 -27.39 -1.90
N LYS A 79 -18.59 -26.72 -0.74
CA LYS A 79 -18.61 -25.25 -0.68
C LYS A 79 -17.41 -24.64 -1.39
N TYR A 80 -16.20 -25.17 -1.15
CA TYR A 80 -14.99 -24.70 -1.83
C TYR A 80 -15.06 -24.89 -3.34
N ILE A 81 -15.54 -26.05 -3.81
CA ILE A 81 -15.72 -26.34 -5.23
C ILE A 81 -16.68 -25.34 -5.87
N ASN A 82 -17.89 -25.20 -5.31
CA ASN A 82 -18.95 -24.38 -5.90
C ASN A 82 -18.58 -22.89 -5.95
N ILE A 83 -18.01 -22.37 -4.85
CA ILE A 83 -17.67 -20.95 -4.73
C ILE A 83 -16.52 -20.55 -5.68
N ASN A 84 -15.51 -21.42 -5.83
CA ASN A 84 -14.37 -21.16 -6.70
C ASN A 84 -14.59 -21.66 -8.14
N LYS A 85 -15.76 -22.24 -8.43
CA LYS A 85 -16.09 -22.84 -9.74
C LYS A 85 -15.05 -23.88 -10.19
N CYS A 86 -14.56 -24.68 -9.24
CA CYS A 86 -13.65 -25.78 -9.54
C CYS A 86 -14.43 -27.00 -10.05
N LYS A 87 -13.76 -27.90 -10.77
CA LYS A 87 -14.38 -29.14 -11.24
C LYS A 87 -14.54 -30.16 -10.13
N ASP A 88 -13.55 -30.22 -9.25
CA ASP A 88 -13.43 -31.15 -8.14
C ASP A 88 -12.58 -30.50 -7.03
N TYR A 89 -12.50 -31.17 -5.88
CA TYR A 89 -11.77 -30.67 -4.73
C TYR A 89 -10.25 -30.65 -4.96
N ASP A 90 -9.71 -31.60 -5.71
CA ASP A 90 -8.29 -31.68 -6.03
C ASP A 90 -7.84 -30.48 -6.87
N THR A 91 -8.68 -30.04 -7.81
CA THR A 91 -8.48 -28.82 -8.59
C THR A 91 -8.43 -27.60 -7.68
N PHE A 92 -9.32 -27.53 -6.67
CA PHE A 92 -9.29 -26.45 -5.68
C PHE A 92 -7.98 -26.46 -4.88
N ILE A 93 -7.55 -27.62 -4.38
CA ILE A 93 -6.30 -27.77 -3.62
C ILE A 93 -5.09 -27.36 -4.45
N ARG A 94 -5.04 -27.75 -5.73
CA ARG A 94 -3.94 -27.38 -6.63
C ARG A 94 -3.85 -25.86 -6.78
N ILE A 95 -4.95 -25.18 -7.08
CA ILE A 95 -4.99 -23.72 -7.23
C ILE A 95 -4.65 -23.02 -5.91
N ALA A 96 -5.14 -23.55 -4.77
CA ALA A 96 -4.80 -23.03 -3.46
C ALA A 96 -3.30 -23.17 -3.15
N SER A 97 -2.68 -24.28 -3.54
CA SER A 97 -1.25 -24.55 -3.35
C SER A 97 -0.40 -23.62 -4.21
N GLU A 98 -0.72 -23.46 -5.49
CA GLU A 98 -0.07 -22.49 -6.39
C GLU A 98 -0.09 -21.08 -5.79
N ARG A 99 -1.24 -20.66 -5.25
CA ARG A 99 -1.38 -19.35 -4.62
C ARG A 99 -0.50 -19.19 -3.37
N VAL A 100 -0.35 -20.25 -2.58
CA VAL A 100 0.52 -20.27 -1.40
C VAL A 100 1.99 -20.19 -1.80
N GLU A 101 2.40 -20.95 -2.82
CA GLU A 101 3.76 -20.96 -3.36
C GLU A 101 4.15 -19.59 -3.92
N GLU A 102 3.27 -18.97 -4.71
CA GLU A 102 3.47 -17.60 -5.21
C GLU A 102 3.73 -16.61 -4.07
N PHE A 103 2.93 -16.68 -3.00
CA PHE A 103 3.09 -15.80 -1.85
C PHE A 103 4.40 -16.03 -1.11
N ASP A 104 4.80 -17.29 -0.91
CA ASP A 104 6.06 -17.63 -0.25
C ASP A 104 7.26 -17.18 -1.12
N ALA A 105 7.20 -17.37 -2.43
CA ALA A 105 8.22 -16.87 -3.37
C ALA A 105 8.33 -15.33 -3.35
N GLU A 106 7.21 -14.60 -3.30
CA GLU A 106 7.20 -13.14 -3.14
C GLU A 106 7.78 -12.68 -1.78
N ARG A 107 7.51 -13.44 -0.71
CA ARG A 107 8.03 -13.14 0.62
C ARG A 107 9.54 -13.32 0.66
N ASP A 108 10.03 -14.42 0.09
CA ASP A 108 11.45 -14.74 0.10
C ASP A 108 12.22 -13.75 -0.81
N ASN A 109 11.65 -13.35 -1.95
CA ASN A 109 12.20 -12.26 -2.78
C ASN A 109 12.28 -10.92 -2.03
N ARG A 110 11.30 -10.57 -1.20
CA ARG A 110 11.37 -9.37 -0.36
C ARG A 110 12.46 -9.47 0.70
N HIS A 111 12.64 -10.66 1.29
CA HIS A 111 13.72 -10.91 2.24
C HIS A 111 15.09 -10.77 1.60
N VAL A 112 15.29 -11.38 0.43
CA VAL A 112 16.52 -11.28 -0.37
C VAL A 112 16.80 -9.83 -0.75
N ARG A 113 15.81 -9.06 -1.21
CA ARG A 113 15.98 -7.62 -1.49
C ARG A 113 16.38 -6.81 -0.24
N GLY A 114 15.81 -7.15 0.92
CA GLY A 114 16.18 -6.56 2.21
C GLY A 114 17.64 -6.85 2.58
N GLU A 115 18.10 -8.09 2.41
CA GLU A 115 19.48 -8.50 2.66
C GLU A 115 20.46 -7.86 1.66
N ILE A 116 20.13 -7.81 0.38
CA ILE A 116 20.93 -7.10 -0.64
C ILE A 116 21.10 -5.62 -0.26
N CYS A 117 20.02 -4.95 0.16
CA CYS A 117 20.08 -3.57 0.63
C CYS A 117 20.97 -3.41 1.87
N ARG A 118 20.92 -4.35 2.82
CA ARG A 118 21.80 -4.36 4.01
C ARG A 118 23.26 -4.56 3.62
N ILE A 119 23.55 -5.48 2.70
CA ILE A 119 24.90 -5.76 2.20
C ILE A 119 25.45 -4.55 1.46
N GLN A 120 24.65 -3.94 0.58
CA GLN A 120 25.04 -2.72 -0.15
C GLN A 120 25.28 -1.54 0.81
N ASN A 121 24.46 -1.38 1.85
CA ASN A 121 24.69 -0.36 2.88
C ASN A 121 25.96 -0.63 3.70
N ARG A 122 26.24 -1.89 4.06
CA ARG A 122 27.50 -2.28 4.71
C ARG A 122 28.70 -2.00 3.83
N GLN A 123 28.63 -2.33 2.54
CA GLN A 123 29.68 -2.04 1.56
C GLN A 123 29.87 -0.53 1.37
N ARG A 124 28.80 0.27 1.33
CA ARG A 124 28.89 1.74 1.28
C ARG A 124 29.51 2.33 2.54
N LEU A 125 29.19 1.81 3.72
CA LEU A 125 29.78 2.25 4.98
C LEU A 125 31.26 1.85 5.07
N ALA A 126 31.62 0.63 4.64
CA ALA A 126 33.00 0.18 4.54
C ALA A 126 33.80 1.05 3.56
N LYS A 127 33.24 1.34 2.38
CA LYS A 127 33.84 2.22 1.38
C LYS A 127 33.95 3.66 1.87
N ARG A 128 33.01 4.15 2.69
CA ARG A 128 33.11 5.46 3.38
C ARG A 128 34.19 5.47 4.47
N SER A 129 34.35 4.37 5.21
CA SER A 129 35.44 4.26 6.20
C SER A 129 36.81 4.12 5.54
N GLU A 130 36.89 3.52 4.35
CA GLU A 130 38.10 3.50 3.52
C GLU A 130 38.38 4.87 2.88
N LEU A 131 37.36 5.59 2.38
CA LEU A 131 37.51 6.97 1.87
C LEU A 131 37.94 7.96 2.97
N ASN A 132 37.56 7.75 4.23
CA ASN A 132 38.04 8.57 5.35
C ASN A 132 39.56 8.42 5.63
N TRP A 133 40.25 7.46 5.01
CA TRP A 133 41.71 7.35 5.06
C TRP A 133 42.41 7.84 3.79
N VAL A 134 41.68 8.09 2.70
CA VAL A 134 42.27 8.38 1.37
C VAL A 134 41.91 9.78 0.84
N ASP A 135 40.88 10.44 1.36
CA ASP A 135 40.50 11.81 0.96
C ASP A 135 41.38 12.93 1.58
N MET A 136 42.67 12.68 1.79
CA MET A 136 43.67 13.76 1.74
C MET A 136 44.24 13.99 0.34
N ASP A 137 44.02 13.10 -0.64
CA ASP A 137 44.58 13.30 -1.98
C ASP A 137 43.65 12.87 -3.13
N ALA A 138 43.40 13.86 -3.99
CA ALA A 138 43.09 13.75 -5.42
C ALA A 138 41.63 13.66 -5.92
N LYS A 139 41.35 14.61 -6.82
CA LYS A 139 40.21 14.78 -7.74
C LYS A 139 39.96 13.56 -8.63
N GLY A 140 38.72 13.39 -9.11
CA GLY A 140 38.49 12.68 -10.38
C GLY A 140 37.06 12.21 -10.64
N ILE A 141 36.48 12.70 -11.74
CA ILE A 141 35.17 12.39 -12.32
C ILE A 141 35.22 11.01 -13.02
N GLY A 142 34.12 10.24 -13.04
CA GLY A 142 33.96 9.12 -13.98
C GLY A 142 32.73 8.22 -13.80
N GLU A 143 31.76 8.39 -14.70
CA GLU A 143 30.82 7.44 -15.33
C GLU A 143 30.09 6.34 -14.51
N TYR A 144 28.76 6.33 -14.63
CA TYR A 144 27.82 5.36 -14.06
C TYR A 144 27.04 4.71 -15.19
N ASP A 145 27.24 3.41 -15.40
CA ASP A 145 26.49 2.64 -16.40
C ASP A 145 25.36 1.81 -15.78
N LYS A 146 24.30 1.67 -16.57
CA LYS A 146 22.99 1.07 -16.25
C LYS A 146 23.03 -0.44 -16.42
N GLU A 147 22.37 -1.17 -15.53
CA GLU A 147 21.52 -2.35 -15.84
C GLU A 147 20.91 -2.94 -14.57
N THR A 148 19.57 -3.09 -14.52
CA THR A 148 18.84 -4.29 -14.05
C THR A 148 17.31 -4.08 -14.02
N GLU A 149 16.68 -4.69 -15.03
CA GLU A 149 15.51 -5.59 -14.98
C GLU A 149 14.18 -5.21 -14.26
N SER A 150 13.17 -5.02 -15.11
CA SER A 150 11.90 -5.77 -15.17
C SER A 150 11.74 -6.97 -14.20
N PHE A 151 10.65 -7.02 -13.41
CA PHE A 151 9.90 -8.26 -13.16
C PHE A 151 8.49 -7.97 -12.57
N ALA A 152 7.46 -8.50 -13.27
CA ALA A 152 6.17 -9.08 -12.86
C ALA A 152 5.42 -8.52 -11.61
N SER A 153 4.22 -7.92 -11.73
CA SER A 153 2.88 -8.54 -11.84
C SER A 153 2.48 -9.39 -10.61
N GLY A 154 1.39 -9.15 -9.89
CA GLY A 154 0.29 -8.23 -10.18
C GLY A 154 -0.65 -7.99 -9.00
N ASN A 155 -0.85 -6.71 -8.70
CA ASN A 155 -2.15 -6.16 -8.33
C ASN A 155 -2.82 -5.66 -9.64
N PHE A 156 -2.93 -6.57 -10.62
CA PHE A 156 -2.74 -6.26 -12.04
C PHE A 156 -3.82 -5.34 -12.62
N LEU A 157 -5.11 -5.50 -12.28
CA LEU A 157 -6.15 -4.63 -12.85
C LEU A 157 -6.26 -3.24 -12.19
N GLY A 158 -5.88 -3.11 -10.92
CA GLY A 158 -5.83 -1.81 -10.24
C GLY A 158 -4.56 -1.01 -10.55
N MET A 159 -3.41 -1.70 -10.73
CA MET A 159 -2.13 -1.08 -11.11
C MET A 159 -2.00 -0.80 -12.60
N LEU A 160 -2.64 -1.53 -13.50
CA LEU A 160 -2.50 -1.27 -14.94
C LEU A 160 -3.13 0.07 -15.35
N ASN A 161 -4.28 0.43 -14.79
CA ASN A 161 -4.84 1.77 -14.98
C ASN A 161 -4.03 2.87 -14.27
N TYR A 162 -3.25 2.52 -13.24
CA TYR A 162 -2.46 3.47 -12.42
C TYR A 162 -1.00 3.64 -12.85
N ARG A 163 -0.37 2.65 -13.51
CA ARG A 163 0.96 2.77 -14.11
C ARG A 163 0.92 3.68 -15.34
N ALA A 164 -0.17 3.64 -16.09
CA ALA A 164 -0.40 4.58 -17.18
C ALA A 164 -0.52 6.03 -16.66
N SER A 165 -1.25 6.26 -15.55
CA SER A 165 -1.43 7.58 -14.96
C SER A 165 -0.23 8.07 -14.13
N GLY A 166 0.48 7.17 -13.44
CA GLY A 166 1.63 7.52 -12.59
C GLY A 166 2.78 8.11 -13.39
N GLY A 167 3.09 7.55 -14.56
CA GLY A 167 4.12 8.11 -15.44
C GLY A 167 3.72 9.45 -16.07
N GLU A 168 2.43 9.72 -16.26
CA GLU A 168 1.94 11.04 -16.68
C GLU A 168 1.99 12.07 -15.55
N GLU A 169 1.58 11.69 -14.34
CA GLU A 169 1.66 12.54 -13.15
C GLU A 169 3.11 12.90 -12.81
N TRP A 170 4.03 11.94 -12.91
CA TRP A 170 5.46 12.18 -12.72
C TRP A 170 6.02 13.14 -13.76
N ARG A 171 5.79 12.88 -15.06
CA ARG A 171 6.23 13.78 -16.15
C ARG A 171 5.65 15.18 -15.99
N ARG A 172 4.38 15.30 -15.60
CA ARG A 172 3.74 16.59 -15.31
C ARG A 172 4.43 17.31 -14.16
N MET A 173 4.76 16.60 -13.09
CA MET A 173 5.48 17.16 -11.94
C MET A 173 6.88 17.64 -12.32
N LEU A 174 7.63 16.82 -13.06
CA LEU A 174 8.95 17.16 -13.57
C LEU A 174 8.89 18.42 -14.43
N LYS A 175 7.96 18.47 -15.38
CA LYS A 175 7.77 19.63 -16.26
C LYS A 175 7.41 20.89 -15.48
N GLU A 176 6.44 20.79 -14.57
CA GLU A 176 5.96 21.92 -13.76
C GLU A 176 7.07 22.56 -12.92
N PHE A 177 7.90 21.75 -12.27
CA PHE A 177 8.99 22.25 -11.43
C PHE A 177 10.30 22.50 -12.18
N GLN A 178 10.40 22.08 -13.44
CA GLN A 178 11.47 22.47 -14.34
C GLN A 178 11.20 23.86 -14.92
N GLU A 179 9.96 24.13 -15.33
CA GLU A 179 9.54 25.43 -15.85
C GLU A 179 9.43 26.50 -14.76
N ASN A 180 8.99 26.10 -13.55
CA ASN A 180 8.77 27.04 -12.44
C ASN A 180 9.19 26.47 -11.07
N PRO A 181 10.51 26.41 -10.79
CA PRO A 181 11.04 26.07 -9.46
C PRO A 181 10.55 27.07 -8.41
N ARG A 182 9.98 26.59 -7.31
CA ARG A 182 9.30 27.47 -6.33
C ARG A 182 9.18 26.87 -4.95
N ASP A 183 8.91 27.76 -3.98
CA ASP A 183 8.63 27.37 -2.60
C ASP A 183 7.21 26.78 -2.49
N VAL A 184 7.13 25.62 -1.85
CA VAL A 184 5.91 24.86 -1.55
C VAL A 184 5.83 24.73 -0.03
N HIS A 185 4.61 24.70 0.50
CA HIS A 185 4.44 24.60 1.94
C HIS A 185 3.92 23.22 2.35
N THR A 186 4.26 22.79 3.58
CA THR A 186 3.73 21.58 4.19
C THR A 186 2.20 21.67 4.31
N MET A 187 1.54 20.52 4.35
CA MET A 187 0.12 20.48 4.66
C MET A 187 -0.03 20.55 6.19
N PRO A 188 -0.74 21.54 6.75
CA PRO A 188 -0.91 21.58 8.19
C PRO A 188 -1.76 20.37 8.61
N GLU A 189 -1.16 19.47 9.37
CA GLU A 189 -1.92 18.62 10.28
C GLU A 189 -2.36 19.49 11.46
N THR A 190 -3.56 19.26 11.96
CA THR A 190 -4.19 20.04 13.04
C THR A 190 -3.19 20.33 14.17
N GLY A 191 -2.74 21.59 14.28
CA GLY A 191 -1.88 22.08 15.35
C GLY A 191 -0.43 22.42 14.98
N TYR A 192 0.05 22.10 13.77
CA TYR A 192 1.43 22.43 13.36
C TYR A 192 1.51 23.71 12.51
N GLU A 193 2.61 24.45 12.68
CA GLU A 193 2.92 25.61 11.83
C GLU A 193 3.21 25.17 10.39
N ILE A 194 2.79 26.00 9.43
CA ILE A 194 3.03 25.76 8.01
C ILE A 194 4.48 26.11 7.70
N GLU A 195 5.29 25.13 7.32
CA GLU A 195 6.69 25.30 6.94
C GLU A 195 6.86 25.26 5.41
N TRP A 196 7.79 26.06 4.88
CA TRP A 196 8.08 26.15 3.44
C TRP A 196 9.33 25.36 3.06
N PHE A 197 9.34 24.76 1.88
CA PHE A 197 10.49 24.09 1.26
C PHE A 197 10.53 24.41 -0.24
N HIS A 198 11.71 24.47 -0.84
CA HIS A 198 11.89 24.75 -2.26
C HIS A 198 11.84 23.47 -3.09
N VAL A 199 11.11 23.49 -4.21
CA VAL A 199 11.00 22.36 -5.12
C VAL A 199 11.49 22.78 -6.51
N ALA A 200 12.41 22.01 -7.05
CA ALA A 200 12.95 22.19 -8.39
C ALA A 200 13.05 20.83 -9.12
N SER A 201 13.15 20.85 -10.44
CA SER A 201 13.38 19.65 -11.25
C SER A 201 14.52 19.90 -12.25
N ASP A 202 15.37 18.90 -12.45
CA ASP A 202 16.42 18.90 -13.49
C ASP A 202 15.97 18.22 -14.80
N GLY A 203 14.70 17.79 -14.86
CA GLY A 203 14.11 17.07 -15.99
C GLY A 203 14.00 15.56 -15.77
N GLU A 204 14.80 14.98 -14.87
CA GLU A 204 14.73 13.57 -14.50
C GLU A 204 14.27 13.37 -13.06
N LYS A 205 14.60 14.32 -12.18
CA LYS A 205 14.44 14.21 -10.73
C LYS A 205 13.80 15.45 -10.16
N VAL A 206 12.91 15.26 -9.19
CA VAL A 206 12.39 16.34 -8.34
C VAL A 206 13.27 16.43 -7.10
N THR A 207 13.85 17.61 -6.88
CA THR A 207 14.74 17.89 -5.74
C THR A 207 14.08 18.87 -4.78
N ILE A 208 14.14 18.54 -3.50
CA ILE A 208 13.67 19.34 -2.38
C ILE A 208 14.88 20.00 -1.71
N MET A 209 14.80 21.31 -1.56
CA MET A 209 15.83 22.15 -0.95
C MET A 209 15.20 23.07 0.09
N GLN A 210 16.04 23.72 0.89
CA GLN A 210 15.57 24.71 1.84
C GLN A 210 14.89 25.89 1.12
N ALA A 211 13.70 26.28 1.58
CA ALA A 211 13.00 27.46 1.08
C ALA A 211 13.72 28.76 1.42
N LYS A 212 13.47 29.79 0.62
CA LYS A 212 13.90 31.16 0.94
C LYS A 212 12.91 31.82 1.91
N LYS A 213 11.64 31.41 1.88
CA LYS A 213 10.57 31.98 2.69
C LYS A 213 10.47 31.34 4.08
N LYS A 214 10.35 32.18 5.12
CA LYS A 214 10.12 31.72 6.51
C LYS A 214 8.62 31.55 6.83
N PRO A 215 8.27 30.63 7.76
CA PRO A 215 9.16 29.65 8.39
C PRO A 215 9.50 28.54 7.37
N PHE A 216 10.78 28.18 7.24
CA PHE A 216 11.22 27.13 6.31
C PHE A 216 11.52 25.85 7.06
N LYS A 217 11.28 24.71 6.41
CA LYS A 217 11.78 23.42 6.87
C LYS A 217 13.31 23.44 6.76
N VAL A 218 14.01 23.10 7.84
CA VAL A 218 15.46 22.97 7.81
C VAL A 218 15.83 21.72 7.01
N ILE A 219 16.50 21.90 5.87
CA ILE A 219 16.93 20.82 4.98
C ILE A 219 18.43 20.93 4.82
N SER A 220 19.18 20.14 5.59
CA SER A 220 20.65 20.16 5.59
C SER A 220 21.26 19.62 4.30
N THR A 221 20.57 18.68 3.64
CA THR A 221 21.01 18.05 2.40
C THR A 221 19.82 18.00 1.42
N PRO A 222 20.01 18.42 0.15
CA PRO A 222 18.98 18.29 -0.86
C PRO A 222 18.43 16.85 -0.94
N MET A 223 17.11 16.72 -0.91
CA MET A 223 16.44 15.41 -0.99
C MET A 223 15.89 15.21 -2.40
N VAL A 224 16.14 14.03 -2.98
CA VAL A 224 15.59 13.66 -4.29
C VAL A 224 14.37 12.76 -4.09
N LEU A 225 13.23 13.15 -4.68
CA LEU A 225 12.03 12.32 -4.67
C LEU A 225 12.14 11.20 -5.70
N ASN A 226 11.70 10.00 -5.31
CA ASN A 226 11.76 8.82 -6.16
C ASN A 226 10.40 8.53 -6.80
N GLU A 227 10.36 8.47 -8.13
CA GLU A 227 9.16 8.14 -8.91
C GLU A 227 8.46 6.87 -8.42
N SER A 228 9.21 5.85 -8.00
CA SER A 228 8.65 4.57 -7.53
C SER A 228 7.73 4.72 -6.32
N LYS A 229 7.83 5.82 -5.56
CA LYS A 229 6.97 6.12 -4.41
C LYS A 229 5.74 6.94 -4.78
N LEU A 230 5.67 7.50 -6.00
CA LEU A 230 4.60 8.41 -6.42
C LEU A 230 3.21 7.80 -6.21
N SER A 231 2.96 6.59 -6.72
CA SER A 231 1.65 5.95 -6.63
C SER A 231 1.20 5.69 -5.19
N LEU A 232 2.14 5.30 -4.32
CA LEU A 232 1.88 5.12 -2.90
C LEU A 232 1.50 6.46 -2.25
N MET A 233 2.27 7.51 -2.53
CA MET A 233 2.08 8.83 -1.93
C MET A 233 0.81 9.52 -2.42
N VAL A 234 0.41 9.34 -3.69
CA VAL A 234 -0.90 9.81 -4.20
C VAL A 234 -2.05 9.13 -3.46
N ALA A 235 -1.98 7.81 -3.25
CA ALA A 235 -3.00 7.10 -2.50
C ALA A 235 -3.10 7.59 -1.05
N LEU A 236 -1.96 7.86 -0.39
CA LEU A 236 -1.92 8.44 0.94
C LEU A 236 -2.52 9.86 0.97
N TYR A 237 -2.14 10.73 0.04
CA TYR A 237 -2.68 12.09 -0.06
C TYR A 237 -4.22 12.10 -0.22
N ARG A 238 -4.78 11.17 -0.99
CA ARG A 238 -6.24 11.02 -1.13
C ARG A 238 -6.89 10.69 0.22
N ASN A 239 -6.32 9.74 0.96
CA ASN A 239 -6.84 9.38 2.29
C ASN A 239 -6.83 10.59 3.24
N VAL A 240 -5.74 11.35 3.26
CA VAL A 240 -5.62 12.57 4.09
C VAL A 240 -6.65 13.61 3.69
N LYS A 241 -6.85 13.85 2.38
CA LYS A 241 -7.86 14.79 1.87
C LYS A 241 -9.28 14.38 2.26
N HIS A 242 -9.55 13.09 2.43
CA HIS A 242 -10.82 12.54 2.91
C HIS A 242 -10.94 12.48 4.44
N GLY A 243 -10.00 13.09 5.18
CA GLY A 243 -10.06 13.20 6.64
C GLY A 243 -9.52 11.98 7.39
N VAL A 244 -8.85 11.04 6.71
CA VAL A 244 -8.12 9.96 7.39
C VAL A 244 -6.89 10.54 8.08
N LYS A 245 -6.88 10.50 9.41
CA LYS A 245 -5.72 10.92 10.20
C LYS A 245 -4.62 9.88 10.12
N PHE A 246 -3.36 10.32 10.06
CA PHE A 246 -2.24 9.43 10.28
C PHE A 246 -2.24 8.91 11.71
N LYS A 247 -1.73 7.69 11.90
CA LYS A 247 -1.57 7.08 13.23
C LYS A 247 -0.35 7.63 13.96
N GLU A 248 0.65 8.05 13.20
CA GLU A 248 1.95 8.55 13.62
C GLU A 248 2.27 9.79 12.78
N ASN A 249 3.17 10.66 13.25
CA ASN A 249 3.58 11.82 12.47
C ASN A 249 4.22 11.35 11.15
N PRO A 250 3.86 11.96 10.01
CA PRO A 250 4.48 11.64 8.73
C PRO A 250 5.99 11.88 8.78
N ASP A 251 6.76 11.04 8.08
CA ASP A 251 8.18 11.34 7.88
C ASP A 251 8.38 12.56 6.97
N SER A 252 9.59 13.12 6.98
CA SER A 252 9.87 14.37 6.23
C SER A 252 9.65 14.22 4.73
N GLU A 253 9.90 13.03 4.16
CA GLU A 253 9.69 12.80 2.73
C GLU A 253 8.20 12.81 2.39
N MET A 254 7.36 12.19 3.22
CA MET A 254 5.91 12.20 3.10
C MET A 254 5.35 13.61 3.20
N GLU A 255 5.83 14.43 4.14
CA GLU A 255 5.43 15.84 4.26
C GLU A 255 5.65 16.63 2.95
N TYR A 256 6.78 16.40 2.27
CA TYR A 256 7.07 17.05 0.98
C TYR A 256 6.11 16.61 -0.12
N TRP A 257 5.84 15.30 -0.21
CA TRP A 257 4.86 14.76 -1.15
C TRP A 257 3.48 15.38 -0.97
N LEU A 258 2.99 15.46 0.28
CA LEU A 258 1.68 16.04 0.59
C LEU A 258 1.62 17.52 0.21
N GLY A 259 2.67 18.30 0.49
CA GLY A 259 2.77 19.70 0.09
C GLY A 259 2.72 19.87 -1.43
N ILE A 260 3.48 19.06 -2.17
CA ILE A 260 3.51 19.06 -3.64
C ILE A 260 2.13 18.71 -4.23
N PHE A 261 1.48 17.65 -3.76
CA PHE A 261 0.18 17.25 -4.32
C PHE A 261 -0.93 18.26 -4.02
N LYS A 262 -0.87 18.90 -2.86
CA LYS A 262 -1.76 20.02 -2.52
C LYS A 262 -1.62 21.17 -3.52
N LEU A 263 -0.38 21.52 -3.87
CA LEU A 263 -0.10 22.57 -4.85
C LEU A 263 -0.57 22.20 -6.27
N LEU A 264 -0.22 21.00 -6.73
CA LEU A 264 -0.52 20.55 -8.10
C LEU A 264 -2.01 20.26 -8.35
N ARG A 265 -2.83 20.36 -7.29
CA ARG A 265 -4.27 20.05 -7.31
C ARG A 265 -4.53 18.71 -7.97
N VAL A 266 -3.74 17.69 -7.62
CA VAL A 266 -3.94 16.34 -8.14
C VAL A 266 -5.41 15.96 -7.91
N ARG A 267 -6.15 15.78 -9.01
CA ARG A 267 -7.59 15.52 -8.97
C ARG A 267 -7.77 14.13 -8.35
N GLY A 268 -8.70 14.06 -7.39
CA GLY A 268 -9.16 12.79 -6.82
C GLY A 268 -10.11 12.10 -7.78
#